data_AF-V4J484-F1
#
_entry.id   AF-V4J484-F1
#
_cell.length_a   1.000
_cell.length_b   1.000
_cell.length_c   1.000
_cell.angle_alpha   90.00
_cell.angle_beta   90.00
_cell.angle_gamma   90.00
#
_symmetry.space_group_name_H-M   'P 1'
#
loop_
_entity.id
_entity.type
_entity.pdbx_description
1 polymer ?
#
loop_
_entity_poly.entity_id
_entity_poly.type
_entity_poly.pdbx_seq_one_letter_code
_entity_poly.pdbx_strand_id
1 'polypeptide(L)'
;MDRGREFMGEVIDLLRNNGIVRRPITTRNPQANAMVERAHQTIHNMIRTQNLRSKHDLPNGWIGVLTAVALGMRATIHTTNRASPTQLMFGRDHFLNVNFEANWQYIKHRKQRMIVQNTSAKTRSELPTNTTLATKS
;
A
#
# COMPACT_ATOMS: atom_id res chain seq x y z
N MET A 1 -7.27 2.19 -10.36
CA MET A 1 -8.27 1.13 -10.28
C MET A 1 -8.07 0.28 -11.51
N ASP A 2 -8.09 -1.04 -11.32
CA ASP A 2 -7.93 -1.99 -12.42
C ASP A 2 -9.23 -2.08 -13.25
N ARG A 3 -9.12 -2.51 -14.51
CA ARG A 3 -10.10 -2.27 -15.61
C ARG A 3 -11.28 -3.24 -15.69
N GLY A 4 -11.79 -3.76 -14.56
CA GLY A 4 -12.94 -4.67 -14.56
C GLY A 4 -14.23 -3.98 -14.99
N ARG A 5 -14.74 -4.22 -16.20
CA ARG A 5 -15.75 -3.36 -16.86
C ARG A 5 -17.10 -3.28 -16.14
N GLU A 6 -17.57 -4.36 -15.51
CA GLU A 6 -18.94 -4.41 -14.96
C GLU A 6 -19.10 -3.65 -13.65
N PHE A 7 -18.10 -3.72 -12.77
CA PHE A 7 -18.10 -2.97 -11.50
C PHE A 7 -17.73 -1.48 -11.67
N MET A 8 -17.26 -1.07 -12.85
CA MET A 8 -16.77 0.29 -13.07
C MET A 8 -17.89 1.29 -13.33
N GLY A 9 -18.98 0.89 -14.00
CA GLY A 9 -20.11 1.79 -14.30
C GLY A 9 -20.75 2.32 -13.02
N GLU A 10 -21.22 1.38 -12.18
CA GLU A 10 -21.89 1.70 -10.91
C GLU A 10 -21.00 2.49 -9.95
N VAL A 11 -19.71 2.12 -9.85
CA VAL A 11 -18.75 2.84 -9.00
C VAL A 11 -18.47 4.24 -9.53
N ILE A 12 -18.39 4.44 -10.85
CA ILE A 12 -18.17 5.76 -11.44
C ILE A 12 -19.37 6.68 -11.18
N ASP A 13 -20.59 6.15 -11.29
CA ASP A 13 -21.81 6.92 -11.04
C ASP A 13 -21.96 7.26 -9.56
N LEU A 14 -21.66 6.32 -8.67
CA LEU A 14 -21.61 6.56 -7.23
C LEU A 14 -20.55 7.60 -6.84
N LEU A 15 -19.35 7.55 -7.44
CA LEU A 15 -18.30 8.54 -7.19
C LEU A 15 -18.72 9.94 -7.65
N ARG A 16 -19.39 10.06 -8.81
CA ARG A 16 -19.92 11.34 -9.32
C ARG A 16 -20.99 11.91 -8.39
N ASN A 17 -21.93 11.08 -7.93
CA ASN A 17 -23.01 11.51 -7.05
C ASN A 17 -22.51 11.98 -5.67
N ASN A 18 -21.37 11.45 -5.21
CA ASN A 18 -20.74 11.87 -3.96
C ASN A 18 -19.71 13.00 -4.14
N GLY A 19 -19.62 13.62 -5.33
CA GLY A 19 -18.67 14.71 -5.60
C GLY A 19 -17.19 14.27 -5.60
N ILE A 20 -16.89 12.97 -5.70
CA ILE A 20 -15.54 12.43 -5.62
C ILE A 20 -14.91 12.43 -7.02
N VAL A 21 -13.86 13.24 -7.20
CA VAL A 21 -13.11 13.30 -8.47
C VAL A 21 -12.25 12.05 -8.64
N ARG A 22 -12.58 11.23 -9.64
CA ARG A 22 -11.81 10.04 -10.00
C ARG A 22 -10.45 10.42 -10.59
N ARG A 23 -9.37 9.98 -9.95
CA ARG A 23 -8.02 9.97 -10.56
C ARG A 23 -7.69 8.55 -11.00
N PRO A 24 -7.78 8.22 -12.31
CA PRO A 24 -7.45 6.88 -12.76
C PRO A 24 -5.98 6.57 -12.49
N ILE A 25 -5.73 5.45 -11.81
CA ILE A 25 -4.38 4.88 -11.67
C ILE A 25 -4.04 4.31 -13.05
N THR A 26 -3.39 5.11 -13.87
CA THR A 26 -2.82 4.64 -15.14
C THR A 26 -1.47 3.98 -14.86
N THR A 27 -0.96 3.19 -15.80
CA THR A 27 0.44 2.71 -15.80
C THR A 27 1.45 3.87 -15.63
N ARG A 28 1.02 5.12 -15.87
CA ARG A 28 1.82 6.35 -15.70
C ARG A 28 1.84 6.93 -14.28
N ASN A 29 1.18 6.35 -13.28
CA ASN A 29 1.36 6.73 -11.86
C ASN A 29 1.99 5.59 -11.05
N PRO A 30 3.29 5.31 -11.27
CA PRO A 30 3.98 4.18 -10.64
C PRO A 30 4.06 4.30 -9.11
N GLN A 31 4.04 5.52 -8.56
CA GLN A 31 4.11 5.73 -7.11
C GLN A 31 2.80 5.33 -6.41
N ALA A 32 1.64 5.74 -6.95
CA ALA A 32 0.36 5.32 -6.40
C ALA A 32 0.16 3.81 -6.55
N ASN A 33 0.55 3.24 -7.68
CA ASN A 33 0.48 1.79 -7.89
C ASN A 33 1.39 1.02 -6.93
N ALA A 34 2.62 1.51 -6.69
CA ALA A 34 3.55 0.89 -5.75
C ALA A 34 3.03 0.92 -4.30
N MET A 35 2.24 1.92 -3.91
CA MET A 35 1.62 1.95 -2.57
C MET A 35 0.54 0.87 -2.42
N VAL A 36 -0.33 0.71 -3.42
CA VAL A 36 -1.36 -0.33 -3.44
C VAL A 36 -0.71 -1.72 -3.45
N GLU A 37 0.31 -1.90 -4.29
CA GLU A 37 1.03 -3.15 -4.40
C GLU A 37 1.71 -3.55 -3.07
N ARG A 38 2.31 -2.60 -2.35
CA ARG A 38 2.86 -2.85 -1.01
C ARG A 38 1.79 -3.25 0.00
N ALA A 39 0.60 -2.64 -0.08
CA ALA A 39 -0.52 -3.02 0.77
C ALA A 39 -0.99 -4.45 0.47
N HIS A 40 -1.09 -4.81 -0.82
CA HIS A 40 -1.40 -6.19 -1.24
C HIS A 40 -0.37 -7.19 -0.73
N GLN A 41 0.93 -6.90 -0.84
CA GLN A 41 1.99 -7.77 -0.30
C GLN A 41 1.88 -7.95 1.21
N THR A 42 1.51 -6.90 1.94
CA THR A 42 1.32 -6.97 3.39
C THR A 42 0.13 -7.86 3.75
N ILE A 43 -1.01 -7.70 3.05
CA ILE A 43 -2.19 -8.55 3.18
C ILE A 43 -1.84 -10.01 2.88
N HIS A 44 -1.12 -10.24 1.78
CA HIS A 44 -0.66 -11.56 1.38
C HIS A 44 0.19 -12.23 2.47
N ASN A 45 1.13 -11.49 3.06
CA ASN A 45 1.97 -11.99 4.14
C ASN A 45 1.16 -12.32 5.40
N MET A 46 0.20 -11.47 5.78
CA MET A 46 -0.69 -11.73 6.92
C MET A 46 -1.59 -12.97 6.71
N ILE A 47 -2.03 -13.23 5.48
CA ILE A 47 -2.78 -14.44 5.15
C ILE A 47 -1.86 -15.66 5.23
N ARG A 48 -0.63 -15.58 4.69
CA ARG A 48 0.35 -16.68 4.76
C ARG A 48 0.69 -17.08 6.19
N THR A 49 0.75 -16.13 7.13
CA THR A 49 1.04 -16.44 8.54
C THR A 49 -0.05 -17.24 9.24
N GLN A 50 -1.26 -17.31 8.69
CA GLN A 50 -2.35 -18.12 9.27
C GLN A 50 -2.16 -19.63 9.03
N ASN A 51 -1.17 -20.04 8.23
CA ASN A 51 -0.83 -21.45 7.94
C ASN A 51 -2.03 -22.33 7.55
N LEU A 52 -3.01 -21.76 6.85
CA LEU A 52 -4.23 -22.44 6.42
C LEU A 52 -3.86 -23.49 5.36
N ARG A 53 -4.12 -24.77 5.64
CA ARG A 53 -3.81 -25.89 4.73
C ARG A 53 -5.03 -26.37 3.96
N SER A 54 -6.22 -26.19 4.53
CA SER A 54 -7.49 -26.60 3.92
C SER A 54 -8.62 -25.61 4.25
N LYS A 55 -9.72 -25.69 3.49
CA LYS A 55 -10.93 -24.89 3.73
C LYS A 55 -11.53 -25.12 5.13
N HIS A 56 -11.28 -26.30 5.71
CA HIS A 56 -11.73 -26.67 7.05
C HIS A 56 -10.94 -25.99 8.17
N ASP A 57 -9.76 -25.45 7.87
CA ASP A 57 -8.91 -24.75 8.84
C ASP A 57 -9.28 -23.28 8.98
N LEU A 58 -10.24 -22.76 8.19
CA LEU A 58 -10.59 -21.33 8.25
C LEU A 58 -11.45 -21.05 9.50
N PRO A 59 -10.92 -20.29 10.48
CA PRO A 59 -11.74 -19.83 11.59
C PRO A 59 -12.82 -18.89 11.05
N ASN A 60 -14.09 -19.30 11.15
CA ASN A 60 -15.25 -18.58 10.63
C ASN A 60 -15.19 -18.29 9.11
N GLY A 61 -14.56 -19.19 8.35
CA GLY A 61 -14.43 -19.05 6.89
C GLY A 61 -13.60 -17.85 6.46
N TRP A 62 -13.72 -17.47 5.18
CA TRP A 62 -12.98 -16.32 4.63
C TRP A 62 -13.34 -14.99 5.29
N ILE A 63 -14.56 -14.87 5.82
CA ILE A 63 -15.01 -13.66 6.52
C ILE A 63 -14.16 -13.43 7.78
N GLY A 64 -13.94 -14.47 8.59
CA GLY A 64 -13.10 -14.38 9.79
C GLY A 64 -11.66 -14.00 9.44
N VAL A 65 -11.07 -14.68 8.45
CA VAL A 65 -9.71 -14.42 8.00
C VAL A 65 -9.55 -12.99 7.46
N LEU A 66 -10.45 -12.53 6.59
CA LEU A 66 -10.39 -11.18 6.02
C LEU A 66 -10.61 -10.10 7.08
N THR A 67 -11.50 -10.36 8.06
CA THR A 67 -11.71 -9.44 9.19
C THR A 67 -10.46 -9.32 10.05
N ALA A 68 -9.82 -10.45 10.38
CA ALA A 68 -8.57 -10.47 11.15
C ALA A 68 -7.42 -9.78 10.40
N VAL A 69 -7.30 -10.00 9.09
CA VAL A 69 -6.29 -9.35 8.26
C VAL A 69 -6.54 -7.85 8.15
N ALA A 70 -7.80 -7.42 7.95
CA ALA A 70 -8.15 -6.00 7.91
C ALA A 70 -7.83 -5.30 9.25
N LEU A 71 -8.12 -5.98 10.37
CA LEU A 71 -7.75 -5.53 11.71
C LEU A 71 -6.22 -5.40 11.85
N GLY A 72 -5.48 -6.45 11.49
CA GLY A 72 -4.02 -6.47 11.51
C GLY A 72 -3.42 -5.34 10.68
N MET A 73 -3.96 -5.07 9.49
CA MET A 73 -3.50 -3.97 8.63
C MET A 73 -3.68 -2.60 9.29
N ARG A 74 -4.78 -2.38 10.03
CA ARG A 74 -5.11 -1.12 10.72
C ARG A 74 -4.35 -0.92 12.03
N ALA A 75 -4.04 -2.00 12.74
CA ALA A 75 -3.42 -1.98 14.07
C ALA A 75 -1.89 -2.12 14.04
N THR A 76 -1.32 -2.76 13.01
CA THR A 76 0.13 -2.97 12.93
C THR A 76 0.88 -1.66 12.69
N ILE A 77 1.98 -1.45 13.41
CA ILE A 77 2.88 -0.32 13.21
C ILE A 77 3.69 -0.54 11.93
N HIS A 78 3.54 0.34 10.94
CA HIS A 78 4.25 0.21 9.67
C HIS A 78 5.65 0.82 9.77
N THR A 79 6.68 0.09 9.35
CA THR A 79 8.10 0.51 9.43
C THR A 79 8.40 1.84 8.72
N THR A 80 7.60 2.17 7.70
CA THR A 80 7.68 3.44 6.96
C THR A 80 7.25 4.64 7.80
N ASN A 81 6.14 4.50 8.52
CA ASN A 81 5.53 5.60 9.28
C ASN A 81 5.92 5.58 10.76
N ARG A 82 6.37 4.43 11.29
CA ARG A 82 6.53 4.15 12.73
C ARG A 82 5.24 4.39 13.54
N ALA A 83 4.10 4.30 12.88
CA ALA A 83 2.77 4.41 13.45
C ALA A 83 1.83 3.43 12.74
N SER A 84 0.76 3.03 13.41
CA SER A 84 -0.32 2.28 12.77
C SER A 84 -1.25 3.21 11.97
N PRO A 85 -1.96 2.72 10.95
CA PRO A 85 -2.96 3.52 10.25
C PRO A 85 -4.03 4.11 11.18
N THR A 86 -4.45 3.36 12.20
CA THR A 86 -5.43 3.84 13.20
C THR A 86 -4.88 5.03 13.99
N GLN A 87 -3.62 4.94 14.43
CA GLN A 87 -2.92 6.02 15.14
C GLN A 87 -2.84 7.30 14.30
N LEU A 88 -2.55 7.17 13.00
CA LEU A 88 -2.45 8.33 12.10
C LEU A 88 -3.81 8.95 11.75
N MET A 89 -4.88 8.16 11.72
CA MET A 89 -6.21 8.62 11.34
C MET A 89 -6.99 9.20 12.53
N PHE A 90 -6.86 8.59 13.70
CA PHE A 90 -7.68 8.91 14.87
C PHE A 90 -6.89 9.46 16.06
N GLY A 91 -5.55 9.54 15.98
CA GLY A 91 -4.72 10.05 17.07
C GLY A 91 -4.73 9.17 18.32
N ARG A 92 -5.05 7.88 18.19
CA ARG A 92 -5.10 6.92 19.30
C ARG A 92 -4.74 5.51 18.87
N ASP A 93 -4.34 4.67 19.82
CA ASP A 93 -4.07 3.26 19.57
C ASP A 93 -5.37 2.48 19.21
N HIS A 94 -5.19 1.38 18.48
CA HIS A 94 -6.30 0.56 18.02
C HIS A 94 -6.94 -0.27 19.14
N PHE A 95 -6.14 -0.73 20.10
CA PHE A 95 -6.58 -1.60 21.19
C PHE A 95 -6.59 -0.87 22.53
N LEU A 96 -5.57 -0.03 22.75
CA LEU A 96 -5.41 0.68 24.01
C LEU A 96 -6.02 2.09 23.90
N ASN A 97 -6.63 2.56 24.99
CA ASN A 97 -7.09 3.95 25.09
C ASN A 97 -5.91 4.91 25.38
N VAL A 98 -4.91 4.87 24.51
CA VAL A 98 -3.68 5.67 24.61
C VAL A 98 -3.67 6.64 23.45
N ASN A 99 -3.49 7.92 23.78
CA ASN A 99 -3.35 8.98 22.79
C ASN A 99 -2.04 8.82 22.03
N PHE A 100 -2.07 9.12 20.74
CA PHE A 100 -0.92 9.07 19.86
C PHE A 100 -0.76 10.42 19.15
N GLU A 101 0.39 11.04 19.36
CA GLU A 101 0.77 12.24 18.63
C GLU A 101 1.72 11.89 17.48
N ALA A 102 1.25 12.13 16.25
CA ALA A 102 2.04 11.85 15.06
C ALA A 102 3.05 12.98 14.81
N ASN A 103 4.35 12.66 14.84
CA ASN A 103 5.37 13.57 14.34
C ASN A 103 5.35 13.62 12.80
N TRP A 104 4.51 14.50 12.26
CA TRP A 104 4.30 14.64 10.81
C TRP A 104 5.55 15.06 10.06
N GLN A 105 6.38 15.94 10.65
CA GLN A 105 7.65 16.36 10.04
C GLN A 105 8.58 15.17 9.88
N TYR A 106 8.76 14.37 10.94
CA TYR A 106 9.58 13.16 10.90
C TYR A 106 9.09 12.17 9.84
N ILE A 107 7.77 11.89 9.79
CA ILE A 107 7.18 11.00 8.80
C ILE A 107 7.42 11.51 7.38
N LYS A 108 7.25 12.82 7.14
CA LYS A 108 7.50 13.47 5.84
C LYS A 108 8.96 13.32 5.41
N HIS A 109 9.91 13.69 6.27
CA HIS A 109 11.34 13.57 5.98
C HIS A 109 11.76 12.13 5.71
N ARG A 110 11.20 11.17 6.44
CA ARG A 110 11.48 9.74 6.25
C ARG A 110 10.94 9.22 4.92
N LYS A 111 9.69 9.56 4.57
CA LYS A 111 9.12 9.22 3.26
C LYS A 111 9.96 9.82 2.13
N GLN A 112 10.37 11.08 2.25
CA GLN A 112 11.23 11.73 1.27
C GLN A 112 12.58 11.01 1.13
N ARG A 113 13.23 10.68 2.24
CA ARG A 113 14.49 9.90 2.23
C ARG A 113 14.34 8.57 1.51
N MET A 114 13.27 7.82 1.78
CA MET A 114 13.05 6.54 1.10
C MET A 114 12.75 6.70 -0.40
N ILE A 115 12.03 7.76 -0.80
CA ILE A 115 11.80 8.07 -2.22
C ILE A 115 13.14 8.34 -2.91
N VAL A 116 14.00 9.17 -2.29
CA VAL A 116 15.33 9.48 -2.83
C VAL A 116 16.18 8.22 -2.93
N GLN A 117 16.26 7.41 -1.86
CA GLN A 117 17.01 6.14 -1.85
C GLN A 117 16.54 5.17 -2.95
N ASN A 118 15.22 4.99 -3.09
CA ASN A 118 14.65 4.11 -4.12
C ASN A 118 14.91 4.63 -5.53
N THR A 119 14.93 5.95 -5.72
CA THR A 119 15.25 6.57 -7.03
C THR A 119 16.72 6.38 -7.36
N SER A 120 17.63 6.67 -6.41
CA SER A 120 19.07 6.47 -6.57
C SER A 120 19.44 5.01 -6.82
N ALA A 121 18.79 4.06 -6.14
CA ALA A 121 19.00 2.64 -6.37
C ALA A 121 18.60 2.22 -7.79
N LYS A 122 17.46 2.70 -8.28
CA LYS A 122 17.00 2.45 -9.66
C LYS A 122 17.95 3.06 -10.70
N THR A 123 18.32 4.32 -10.53
CA THR A 123 19.30 4.98 -11.42
C THR A 123 20.63 4.25 -11.44
N ARG A 124 21.10 3.74 -10.29
CA ARG A 124 22.33 2.93 -10.22
C ARG A 124 22.19 1.58 -10.92
N SER A 125 21.03 0.91 -10.85
CA SER A 125 20.79 -0.34 -11.58
C SER A 125 20.58 -0.15 -13.09
N GLU A 126 20.25 1.07 -13.52
CA GLU A 126 20.00 1.43 -14.93
C GLU A 126 21.24 1.99 -15.65
N LEU A 127 22.39 2.11 -14.98
CA LEU A 127 23.68 2.44 -15.62
C LEU A 127 24.15 1.26 -16.50
N PRO A 128 24.75 1.53 -17.67
CA PRO A 128 24.43 0.81 -18.91
C PRO A 128 25.14 -0.54 -19.15
N THR A 129 24.33 -1.57 -19.41
CA THR A 129 24.62 -2.73 -20.27
C THR A 129 24.53 -2.39 -21.78
N ASN A 130 24.45 -1.11 -22.15
CA ASN A 130 24.23 -0.69 -23.55
C ASN A 130 25.07 0.54 -23.97
N THR A 131 26.39 0.49 -23.75
CA THR A 131 27.34 1.51 -24.25
C THR A 131 28.29 0.96 -25.32
N THR A 132 27.80 0.08 -26.18
CA THR A 132 28.52 -0.29 -27.40
C THR A 132 27.63 0.09 -28.55
N LEU A 133 27.98 1.17 -29.26
CA LEU A 133 27.52 1.65 -30.59
C LEU A 133 27.43 3.18 -30.61
N ALA A 134 28.51 3.88 -30.24
CA ALA A 134 28.70 5.29 -30.60
C ALA A 134 30.17 5.73 -30.46
N THR A 135 31.10 5.05 -31.13
CA THR A 135 32.39 5.65 -31.48
C THR A 135 32.63 5.46 -32.97
N LYS A 136 32.40 6.58 -33.66
CA LYS A 136 32.68 6.91 -35.06
C LYS A 136 33.98 6.28 -35.59
N SER A 137 33.92 5.72 -36.80
CA SER A 137 34.94 5.87 -37.84
C SER A 137 34.32 6.68 -38.97
#